data_AF-A0A1S8KJ32-F1
#
_entry.id   AF-A0A1S8KJ32-F1
#
_cell.length_a   1.000
_cell.length_b   1.000
_cell.length_c   1.000
_cell.angle_alpha   90.00
_cell.angle_beta   90.00
_cell.angle_gamma   90.00
#
_symmetry.space_group_name_H-M   'P 1'
#
loop_
_entity.id
_entity.type
_entity.pdbx_description
1 polymer ?
#
loop_
_entity_poly.entity_id
_entity_poly.type
_entity_poly.pdbx_seq_one_letter_code
_entity_poly.pdbx_strand_id
1 'polypeptide(L)'
;FFVYNRKPAKIFMGDVGSLALGGLLAAISIMLNQEWTLLLIGLIYVMETASVMLQVTSFKLTGKRIFKMSPIHHHFEMCGWSEWKIDTVFWLISIVTSLITLWIVW
;
A
#
# COMPACT_ATOMS: atom_id res chain seq x y z
N PHE A 1 -10.17 -13.68 -6.91
CA PHE A 1 -8.92 -13.70 -6.14
C PHE A 1 -9.17 -13.69 -4.62
N PHE A 2 -9.78 -12.64 -4.07
CA PHE A 2 -9.95 -12.44 -2.62
C PHE A 2 -10.52 -13.64 -1.83
N VAL A 3 -11.56 -14.31 -2.32
CA VAL A 3 -12.18 -15.48 -1.64
C VAL A 3 -11.16 -16.59 -1.34
N TYR A 4 -10.14 -16.75 -2.19
CA TYR A 4 -9.09 -17.77 -2.05
C TYR A 4 -7.81 -17.24 -1.40
N ASN A 5 -7.65 -15.92 -1.33
CA ASN A 5 -6.49 -15.24 -0.76
C ASN A 5 -6.72 -14.74 0.68
N ARG A 6 -7.98 -14.59 1.11
CA ARG A 6 -8.31 -14.28 2.51
C ARG A 6 -7.73 -15.35 3.45
N LYS A 7 -7.33 -14.94 4.66
CA LYS A 7 -6.70 -15.85 5.62
C LYS A 7 -7.59 -17.06 5.99
N PRO A 8 -7.04 -18.30 6.01
CA PRO A 8 -5.70 -18.69 5.56
C PRO A 8 -5.59 -18.71 4.02
N ALA A 9 -4.59 -18.01 3.48
CA ALA A 9 -4.41 -17.86 2.04
C ALA A 9 -4.11 -19.21 1.37
N LYS A 10 -4.91 -19.57 0.36
CA LYS A 10 -4.71 -20.78 -0.46
C LYS A 10 -3.93 -20.48 -1.73
N ILE A 11 -4.04 -19.25 -2.23
CA ILE A 11 -3.30 -18.76 -3.39
C ILE A 11 -2.68 -17.40 -3.05
N PHE A 12 -1.46 -17.19 -3.51
CA PHE A 12 -0.76 -15.90 -3.41
C PHE A 12 -0.81 -15.18 -4.76
N MET A 13 -0.76 -13.85 -4.71
CA MET A 13 -0.83 -13.00 -5.90
C MET A 13 0.43 -13.16 -6.78
N GLY A 14 1.59 -13.26 -6.12
CA GLY A 14 2.90 -13.27 -6.76
C GLY A 14 3.22 -11.96 -7.49
N ASP A 15 4.43 -11.92 -8.06
CA ASP A 15 4.92 -10.73 -8.78
C ASP A 15 4.15 -10.46 -10.07
N VAL A 16 3.66 -11.52 -10.73
CA VAL A 16 2.86 -11.40 -11.96
C VAL A 16 1.59 -10.60 -11.69
N GLY A 17 0.88 -10.92 -10.60
CA GLY A 17 -0.33 -10.20 -10.25
C GLY A 17 -0.03 -8.77 -9.79
N SER A 18 0.91 -8.61 -8.85
CA SER A 18 1.16 -7.31 -8.21
C SER A 18 1.68 -6.26 -9.21
N LEU A 19 2.63 -6.64 -10.08
CA LEU A 19 3.15 -5.76 -11.12
C LEU A 19 2.10 -5.45 -12.18
N ALA A 20 1.28 -6.43 -12.57
CA ALA A 20 0.19 -6.20 -13.53
C ALA A 20 -0.86 -5.21 -13.00
N LEU A 21 -1.28 -5.33 -11.74
CA LEU A 21 -2.24 -4.38 -11.16
C LEU A 21 -1.64 -2.99 -10.99
N GLY A 22 -0.39 -2.88 -10.52
CA GLY A 22 0.30 -1.60 -10.41
C GLY A 22 0.45 -0.90 -11.77
N GLY A 23 0.89 -1.65 -12.78
CA GLY A 23 1.01 -1.15 -14.16
C GLY A 23 -0.33 -0.73 -14.78
N LEU A 24 -1.39 -1.51 -14.55
CA LEU A 24 -2.73 -1.19 -15.02
C LEU A 24 -3.25 0.11 -14.41
N LEU A 25 -3.12 0.29 -13.09
CA LEU A 25 -3.55 1.52 -12.41
C LEU A 25 -2.76 2.75 -12.89
N ALA A 26 -1.44 2.60 -13.08
CA ALA A 26 -0.59 3.64 -13.66
C ALA A 26 -1.05 4.02 -15.09
N ALA A 27 -1.26 3.03 -15.95
CA ALA A 27 -1.69 3.24 -17.33
C ALA A 27 -3.05 3.96 -17.41
N ILE A 28 -4.04 3.53 -16.62
CA ILE A 28 -5.36 4.17 -16.57
C ILE A 28 -5.25 5.63 -16.14
N SER A 29 -4.44 5.92 -15.11
CA SER A 29 -4.28 7.29 -14.60
C SER A 29 -3.66 8.24 -15.63
N ILE A 30 -2.65 7.76 -16.37
CA ILE A 30 -2.02 8.51 -17.47
C ILE A 30 -3.01 8.71 -18.63
N MET A 31 -3.76 7.66 -19.00
CA MET A 31 -4.77 7.77 -20.08
C MET A 31 -5.87 8.79 -19.75
N LEU A 32 -6.21 8.94 -18.47
CA LEU A 32 -7.19 9.93 -18.00
C LEU A 32 -6.59 11.33 -17.82
N ASN A 33 -5.27 11.52 -17.99
CA ASN A 33 -4.54 12.76 -17.65
C ASN A 33 -4.81 13.21 -16.20
N GLN A 34 -4.84 12.24 -15.28
CA GLN A 34 -5.13 12.47 -13.85
C GLN A 34 -4.07 11.77 -12.98
N GLU A 35 -2.79 11.89 -13.35
CA GLU A 35 -1.67 11.14 -12.77
C GLU A 35 -1.56 11.32 -11.26
N TRP A 36 -1.77 12.56 -10.80
CA TRP A 36 -1.66 12.93 -9.39
C TRP A 36 -2.67 12.21 -8.50
N THR A 37 -3.81 11.76 -9.05
CA THR A 37 -4.86 11.05 -8.29
C THR A 37 -4.36 9.72 -7.72
N LEU A 38 -3.38 9.08 -8.36
CA LEU A 38 -2.78 7.84 -7.86
C LEU A 38 -2.07 8.02 -6.52
N LEU A 39 -1.57 9.22 -6.21
CA LEU A 39 -0.95 9.50 -4.91
C LEU A 39 -1.97 9.44 -3.77
N LEU A 40 -3.24 9.74 -4.06
CA LEU A 40 -4.33 9.72 -3.06
C LEU A 40 -5.08 8.39 -3.06
N ILE A 41 -5.50 7.89 -4.23
CA ILE A 41 -6.19 6.61 -4.35
C ILE A 41 -5.27 5.46 -3.90
N GLY A 42 -3.99 5.54 -4.28
CA GLY A 42 -2.95 4.61 -3.89
C GLY A 42 -2.20 5.00 -2.62
N LEU A 43 -2.76 5.82 -1.73
CA LEU A 43 -2.04 6.36 -0.57
C LEU A 43 -1.35 5.26 0.26
N ILE A 44 -2.03 4.14 0.50
CA ILE A 44 -1.42 2.99 1.21
C ILE A 44 -0.21 2.45 0.44
N TYR A 45 -0.27 2.31 -0.89
CA TYR A 45 0.86 1.85 -1.72
C TYR A 45 2.04 2.82 -1.66
N VAL A 46 1.75 4.12 -1.65
CA VAL A 46 2.75 5.19 -1.51
C VAL A 46 3.40 5.11 -0.13
N MET A 47 2.61 4.97 0.94
CA MET A 47 3.11 4.88 2.32
C MET A 47 3.96 3.64 2.56
N GLU A 48 3.54 2.50 2.01
CA GLU A 48 4.29 1.24 2.03
C GLU A 48 5.67 1.41 1.39
N THR A 49 5.70 1.98 0.17
CA THR A 49 6.94 2.24 -0.56
C THR A 49 7.83 3.28 0.15
N ALA A 50 7.22 4.38 0.61
CA ALA A 50 7.91 5.44 1.34
C ALA A 50 8.53 4.91 2.64
N SER A 51 7.84 4.00 3.35
CA SER A 51 8.37 3.39 4.58
C SER A 51 9.66 2.62 4.33
N VAL A 52 9.75 1.90 3.20
CA VAL A 52 10.97 1.17 2.80
C VAL A 52 12.08 2.15 2.43
N MET A 53 11.77 3.17 1.62
CA MET A 53 12.75 4.19 1.22
C MET A 53 13.33 4.91 2.45
N LEU A 54 12.48 5.32 3.39
CA LEU A 54 12.90 6.00 4.62
C LEU A 54 13.71 5.06 5.53
N GLN A 55 13.28 3.80 5.69
CA GLN A 55 14.01 2.82 6.49
C GLN A 55 15.40 2.54 5.93
N VAL A 56 15.50 2.27 4.63
CA VAL A 56 16.78 2.00 3.95
C VAL A 56 17.69 3.23 4.02
N THR A 57 17.14 4.43 3.80
CA THR A 57 17.89 5.69 3.88
C THR A 57 18.41 5.93 5.30
N SER A 58 17.57 5.75 6.32
CA SER A 58 17.97 5.92 7.72
C SER A 58 19.05 4.92 8.14
N PHE A 59 18.91 3.65 7.73
CA PHE A 59 19.89 2.62 8.05
C PHE A 59 21.24 2.87 7.36
N LYS A 60 21.24 3.37 6.11
CA LYS A 60 22.46 3.75 5.40
C LYS A 60 23.16 4.99 5.99
N LEU A 61 22.40 5.99 6.45
CA LEU A 61 22.96 7.25 6.95
C LEU A 61 23.34 7.19 8.43
N THR A 62 22.54 6.54 9.26
CA THR A 62 22.65 6.59 10.73
C THR A 62 22.88 5.24 11.38
N GLY A 63 22.74 4.14 10.63
CA GLY A 63 22.78 2.77 11.16
C GLY A 63 21.58 2.39 12.04
N LYS A 64 20.59 3.28 12.19
CA LYS A 64 19.43 3.09 13.05
C LYS A 64 18.18 2.79 12.23
N ARG A 65 17.25 2.05 12.81
CA ARG A 65 15.94 1.75 12.23
C ARG A 65 14.93 2.78 12.74
N ILE A 66 14.09 3.32 11.85
CA ILE A 66 12.99 4.23 12.20
C ILE A 66 11.70 3.47 12.49
N PHE A 67 11.44 2.40 11.74
CA PHE A 67 10.35 1.47 11.97
C PHE A 67 10.91 0.16 12.54
N LYS A 68 10.13 -0.49 13.42
CA LYS A 68 10.43 -1.85 13.90
C LYS A 68 10.75 -2.83 12.75
N MET A 69 9.98 -2.74 11.67
CA MET A 69 10.19 -3.47 10.42
C MET A 69 9.59 -2.64 9.28
N SER A 70 10.14 -2.77 8.08
CA SER A 70 9.58 -2.21 6.84
C SER A 70 9.30 -3.36 5.86
N PRO A 71 8.21 -3.32 5.08
CA PRO A 71 7.28 -2.20 4.93
C PRO A 71 6.34 -1.93 6.13
N ILE A 72 5.55 -0.87 6.09
CA ILE A 72 4.83 -0.33 7.26
C ILE A 72 3.77 -1.28 7.84
N HIS A 73 3.15 -2.17 7.06
CA HIS A 73 2.28 -3.21 7.62
C HIS A 73 3.00 -4.11 8.63
N HIS A 74 4.24 -4.55 8.35
CA HIS A 74 5.03 -5.33 9.32
C HIS A 74 5.39 -4.54 10.57
N HIS A 75 5.51 -3.21 10.47
CA HIS A 75 5.67 -2.38 11.65
C HIS A 75 4.47 -2.54 12.61
N PHE A 76 3.25 -2.54 12.07
CA PHE A 76 2.03 -2.73 12.87
C PHE A 76 1.90 -4.16 13.43
N GLU A 77 2.32 -5.18 12.67
CA GLU A 77 2.39 -6.56 13.18
C GLU A 77 3.33 -6.66 14.40
N MET A 78 4.51 -6.02 14.31
CA MET A 78 5.47 -5.94 15.42
C MET A 78 5.01 -5.04 16.57
N CYS A 79 3.90 -4.30 16.38
CA CYS A 79 3.19 -3.58 17.44
C CYS A 79 2.02 -4.40 18.01
N GLY A 80 1.87 -5.68 17.63
CA GLY A 80 0.88 -6.60 18.17
C GLY A 80 -0.47 -6.56 17.45
N TRP A 81 -0.57 -5.93 16.28
CA TRP A 81 -1.80 -5.95 15.50
C TRP A 81 -1.95 -7.28 14.75
N SER A 82 -3.18 -7.79 14.67
CA SER A 82 -3.47 -8.94 13.81
C SER A 82 -3.45 -8.51 12.35
N GLU A 83 -2.97 -9.39 11.47
CA GLU A 83 -2.97 -9.21 10.01
C GLU A 83 -4.34 -8.74 9.48
N TRP A 84 -5.43 -9.40 9.91
CA TRP A 84 -6.79 -9.01 9.56
C TRP A 84 -7.17 -7.58 10.00
N LYS A 85 -6.69 -7.14 11.17
CA LYS A 85 -6.93 -5.77 11.64
C LYS A 85 -6.19 -4.78 10.74
N ILE A 86 -4.95 -5.09 10.34
CA ILE A 86 -4.14 -4.24 9.47
C ILE A 86 -4.81 -4.12 8.10
N ASP A 87 -5.18 -5.25 7.49
CA ASP A 87 -5.89 -5.30 6.20
C ASP A 87 -7.18 -4.47 6.22
N THR A 88 -7.99 -4.66 7.26
CA THR A 88 -9.27 -3.94 7.40
C THR A 88 -9.05 -2.44 7.51
N VAL A 89 -8.08 -1.99 8.32
CA VAL A 89 -7.76 -0.57 8.49
C VAL A 89 -7.23 0.03 7.19
N PHE A 90 -6.34 -0.70 6.50
CA PHE A 90 -5.76 -0.23 5.24
C PHE A 90 -6.84 -0.11 4.15
N TRP A 91 -7.78 -1.06 4.05
CA TRP A 91 -8.91 -0.94 3.14
C TRP A 91 -9.82 0.23 3.50
N LEU A 92 -10.08 0.46 4.79
CA LEU A 92 -10.90 1.59 5.25
C LEU A 92 -10.26 2.94 4.86
N ILE A 93 -8.95 3.08 5.08
CA ILE A 93 -8.19 4.27 4.66
C ILE A 93 -8.27 4.43 3.15
N SER A 94 -8.02 3.37 2.37
CA SER A 94 -8.08 3.43 0.90
C SER A 94 -9.47 3.82 0.39
N ILE A 95 -10.55 3.34 1.01
CA ILE A 95 -11.92 3.74 0.65
C ILE A 95 -12.12 5.24 0.93
N VAL A 96 -11.72 5.71 2.11
CA VAL A 96 -11.86 7.12 2.50
C VAL A 96 -11.07 8.03 1.56
N THR A 97 -9.79 7.70 1.28
CA THR A 97 -8.97 8.53 0.38
C THR A 97 -9.47 8.49 -1.06
N SER A 98 -10.02 7.37 -1.51
CA SER A 98 -10.64 7.26 -2.83
C SER A 98 -11.89 8.14 -2.94
N LEU A 99 -12.75 8.16 -1.92
CA LEU A 99 -13.93 9.03 -1.88
C LEU A 99 -13.55 10.51 -1.87
N ILE A 100 -12.54 10.89 -1.08
CA ILE A 100 -12.01 12.26 -1.05
C ILE A 100 -11.46 12.63 -2.43
N THR A 101 -10.70 11.75 -3.07
CA THR A 101 -10.13 12.01 -4.40
C THR A 101 -11.24 12.21 -5.42
N LEU A 102 -12.26 11.36 -5.40
CA LEU A 102 -13.43 11.51 -6.27
C LEU A 102 -14.11 12.86 -6.04
N TRP A 103 -14.31 13.27 -4.80
CA TRP A 103 -14.89 14.59 -4.49
C TRP A 103 -14.03 15.77 -4.97
N ILE A 104 -12.70 15.65 -5.02
CA ILE A 104 -11.80 16.70 -5.53
C ILE A 104 -11.82 16.77 -7.07
N VAL A 105 -11.98 15.63 -7.73
CA VAL A 105 -11.92 15.51 -9.20
C VAL A 105 -13.24 15.94 -9.87
N TRP A 106 -14.36 15.85 -9.15
CA TRP A 106 -15.69 16.30 -9.59
C TRP A 106 -15.94 17.78 -9.27
#